data_AF-A0A318LD81-F1
#
_entry.id   AF-A0A318LD81-F1
#
_cell.length_a   1.000
_cell.length_b   1.000
_cell.length_c   1.000
_cell.angle_alpha   90.00
_cell.angle_beta   90.00
_cell.angle_gamma   90.00
#
_symmetry.space_group_name_H-M   'P 1'
#
loop_
_entity.id
_entity.type
_entity.pdbx_description
1 polymer ?
#
loop_
_entity_poly.entity_id
_entity_poly.type
_entity_poly.pdbx_seq_one_letter_code
_entity_poly.pdbx_strand_id
1 'polypeptide(L)'
;MRAGFACRPLTGGEHVAGAAAGLGAAEAQRRELTDADVRAALERDVSERLTAAAEYERLGRDDHAHRLRAEADVLNRHLGD
;
A
#
# COMPACT_ATOMS: atom_id res chain seq x y z
N MET A 1 -27.98 -34.74 -23.99
CA MET A 1 -28.04 -33.61 -23.02
C MET A 1 -27.26 -34.04 -21.79
N ARG A 2 -26.02 -33.58 -21.62
CA ARG A 2 -25.19 -33.94 -20.46
C ARG A 2 -24.69 -32.63 -19.83
N ALA A 3 -25.09 -32.44 -18.57
CA ALA A 3 -24.95 -31.23 -17.79
C ALA A 3 -23.48 -30.77 -17.66
N GLY A 4 -23.28 -29.45 -17.74
CA GLY A 4 -22.00 -28.80 -17.51
C GLY A 4 -21.58 -28.92 -16.04
N PHE A 5 -20.32 -29.26 -15.82
CA PHE A 5 -19.70 -29.15 -14.51
C PHE A 5 -19.32 -27.67 -14.27
N ALA A 6 -20.03 -27.00 -13.37
CA ALA A 6 -19.57 -25.75 -12.79
C ALA A 6 -18.54 -26.05 -11.69
N CYS A 7 -17.32 -25.56 -11.82
CA CYS A 7 -16.34 -25.56 -10.74
C CYS A 7 -16.80 -24.53 -9.69
N ARG A 8 -17.18 -25.01 -8.50
CA ARG A 8 -17.47 -24.14 -7.36
C ARG A 8 -16.14 -23.58 -6.84
N PRO A 9 -15.97 -22.26 -6.71
CA PRO A 9 -14.73 -21.71 -6.16
C PRO A 9 -14.59 -22.23 -4.72
N LEU A 10 -13.43 -22.82 -4.43
CA LEU A 10 -13.06 -23.17 -3.06
C LEU A 10 -12.63 -21.88 -2.38
N THR A 11 -13.38 -21.44 -1.39
CA THR A 11 -13.01 -20.30 -0.54
C THR A 11 -11.69 -20.64 0.15
N GLY A 12 -10.64 -19.87 -0.14
CA GLY A 12 -9.32 -20.03 0.49
C GLY A 12 -9.43 -19.85 2.00
N GLY A 13 -8.56 -20.57 2.73
CA GLY A 13 -8.66 -20.79 4.18
C GLY A 13 -8.77 -19.52 5.02
N GLU A 14 -9.25 -19.71 6.25
CA GLU A 14 -9.56 -18.73 7.31
C GLU A 14 -8.46 -17.68 7.62
N HIS A 15 -7.26 -17.80 7.03
CA HIS A 15 -6.12 -16.91 7.29
C HIS A 15 -5.68 -16.07 6.08
N VAL A 16 -6.30 -16.22 4.91
CA VAL A 16 -6.00 -15.37 3.74
C VAL A 16 -7.28 -14.69 3.27
N ALA A 17 -7.50 -13.46 3.75
CA ALA A 17 -8.59 -12.61 3.27
C ALA A 17 -8.47 -12.41 1.75
N GLY A 18 -9.43 -12.95 0.98
CA GLY A 18 -9.50 -12.76 -0.47
C GLY A 18 -8.81 -13.81 -1.33
N ALA A 19 -8.37 -14.94 -0.78
CA ALA A 19 -7.81 -16.04 -1.58
C ALA A 19 -8.87 -16.64 -2.52
N ALA A 20 -8.85 -16.21 -3.79
CA ALA A 20 -9.62 -16.81 -4.87
C ALA A 20 -8.81 -17.98 -5.47
N ALA A 21 -9.27 -19.21 -5.29
CA ALA A 21 -8.72 -20.36 -6.01
C ALA A 21 -9.41 -20.46 -7.39
N GLY A 22 -8.72 -20.09 -8.46
CA GLY A 22 -9.21 -20.20 -9.84
C GLY A 22 -8.23 -19.65 -10.88
N LEU A 23 -8.42 -20.00 -12.15
CA LEU A 23 -7.55 -19.63 -13.29
C LEU A 23 -7.39 -18.11 -13.52
N GLY A 24 -8.13 -17.26 -12.79
CA GLY A 24 -8.00 -15.79 -12.79
C GLY A 24 -7.15 -15.21 -11.65
N ALA A 25 -6.63 -16.07 -10.75
CA ALA A 25 -5.70 -15.69 -9.69
C ALA A 25 -4.23 -15.94 -10.09
N ALA A 26 -3.93 -15.83 -11.38
CA ALA A 26 -2.55 -15.91 -11.86
C ALA A 26 -1.78 -14.68 -11.37
N GLU A 27 -0.52 -14.89 -10.99
CA GLU A 27 0.42 -13.82 -10.64
C GLU A 27 0.43 -12.76 -11.74
N ALA A 28 0.18 -11.50 -11.37
CA ALA A 28 0.32 -10.38 -12.30
C ALA A 28 1.80 -10.20 -12.66
N GLN A 29 2.10 -9.72 -13.87
CA GLN A 29 3.48 -9.40 -14.22
C GLN A 29 4.03 -8.34 -13.25
N ARG A 30 5.16 -8.65 -12.61
CA ARG A 30 5.84 -7.69 -11.73
C ARG A 30 6.23 -6.45 -12.53
N ARG A 31 5.83 -5.28 -12.03
CA ARG A 31 6.24 -4.00 -12.57
C ARG A 31 7.68 -3.71 -12.17
N GLU A 32 8.51 -3.33 -13.14
CA GLU A 32 9.80 -2.72 -12.87
C GLU A 32 9.60 -1.22 -12.61
N LEU A 33 10.20 -0.73 -11.53
CA LEU A 33 10.15 0.68 -11.14
C LEU A 33 11.48 1.32 -11.49
N THR A 34 11.42 2.46 -12.16
CA THR A 34 12.59 3.30 -12.38
C THR A 34 12.92 4.09 -11.11
N ASP A 35 14.15 4.63 -11.01
CA ASP A 35 14.51 5.53 -9.91
C ASP A 35 13.60 6.75 -9.82
N ALA A 36 13.09 7.23 -10.96
CA ALA A 36 12.11 8.31 -11.01
C ALA A 36 10.75 7.88 -10.43
N ASP A 37 10.29 6.65 -10.71
CA ASP A 37 9.08 6.11 -10.10
C ASP A 37 9.22 5.99 -8.57
N VAL A 38 10.39 5.52 -8.12
CA VAL A 38 10.70 5.40 -6.69
C VAL A 38 10.72 6.78 -6.03
N ARG A 39 11.41 7.76 -6.63
CA ARG A 39 11.45 9.14 -6.13
C ARG A 39 10.06 9.75 -6.03
N ALA A 40 9.24 9.62 -7.09
CA ALA A 40 7.88 10.14 -7.09
C ALA A 40 7.00 9.48 -6.01
N ALA A 41 7.19 8.17 -5.76
CA ALA A 41 6.52 7.48 -4.67
C ALA A 41 6.94 8.04 -3.30
N LEU A 42 8.24 8.25 -3.07
CA LEU A 42 8.75 8.80 -1.82
C LEU A 42 8.29 10.26 -1.58
N GLU A 43 8.28 11.10 -2.61
CA GLU A 43 7.77 12.48 -2.53
C GLU A 43 6.29 12.51 -2.13
N ARG A 44 5.48 11.63 -2.72
CA ARG A 44 4.07 11.46 -2.33
C ARG A 44 3.96 11.03 -0.87
N ASP A 45 4.73 10.02 -0.48
CA ASP A 45 4.72 9.47 0.88
C ASP A 45 5.15 10.49 1.96
N VAL A 46 6.05 11.42 1.62
CA VAL A 46 6.40 12.59 2.45
C VAL A 46 5.21 13.54 2.58
N SER A 47 4.59 13.91 1.46
CA SER A 47 3.44 14.82 1.44
C SER A 47 2.26 14.29 2.25
N GLU A 48 1.97 13.00 2.13
CA GLU A 48 0.93 12.30 2.89
C GLU A 48 1.19 12.37 4.40
N ARG A 49 2.43 12.12 4.84
CA ARG A 49 2.80 12.18 6.27
C ARG A 49 2.70 13.58 6.84
N LEU A 50 3.14 14.60 6.09
CA LEU A 50 3.04 15.99 6.53
C LEU A 50 1.59 16.46 6.60
N THR A 51 0.76 16.06 5.64
CA THR A 51 -0.68 16.33 5.65
C THR A 51 -1.35 15.69 6.86
N ALA A 52 -1.06 14.41 7.12
CA ALA A 52 -1.59 13.71 8.29
C ALA A 52 -1.10 14.33 9.61
N ALA A 53 0.17 14.76 9.69
CA ALA A 53 0.71 15.43 10.86
C ALA A 53 -0.04 16.73 11.18
N ALA A 54 -0.33 17.54 10.16
CA ALA A 54 -1.12 18.77 10.32
C ALA A 54 -2.55 18.48 10.81
N GLU A 55 -3.19 17.41 10.30
CA GLU A 55 -4.50 16.99 10.80
C GLU A 55 -4.45 16.51 12.26
N TYR A 56 -3.41 15.76 12.65
CA TYR A 56 -3.24 15.34 14.04
C TYR A 56 -2.99 16.51 14.99
N GLU A 57 -2.21 17.50 14.59
CA GLU A 57 -1.98 18.72 15.36
C GLU A 57 -3.29 19.50 15.56
N ARG A 58 -4.11 19.64 14.50
CA ARG A 58 -5.45 20.24 14.61
C ARG A 58 -6.38 19.53 15.58
N LEU A 59 -6.17 18.23 15.80
CA LEU A 59 -6.94 17.40 16.73
C LEU A 59 -6.31 17.35 18.14
N GLY A 60 -5.23 18.10 18.39
CA GLY A 60 -4.51 18.14 19.67
C GLY A 60 -3.74 16.86 19.97
N ARG A 61 -3.36 16.10 18.94
CA ARG A 61 -2.63 14.83 19.04
C ARG A 61 -1.17 15.02 18.67
N ASP A 62 -0.47 15.85 19.45
CA ASP A 62 0.86 16.35 19.10
C ASP A 62 1.93 15.25 19.00
N ASP A 63 1.86 14.21 19.83
CA ASP A 63 2.79 13.07 19.76
C ASP A 63 2.70 12.34 18.40
N HIS A 64 1.48 12.17 17.87
CA HIS A 64 1.26 11.57 16.56
C HIS A 64 1.77 12.48 15.43
N ALA A 65 1.51 13.78 15.54
CA ALA A 65 2.01 14.77 14.57
C ALA A 65 3.54 14.81 14.55
N HIS A 66 4.18 14.81 15.73
CA HIS A 66 5.64 14.79 15.85
C HIS A 66 6.25 13.53 15.24
N ARG A 67 5.65 12.36 15.52
CA ARG A 67 6.11 11.10 14.92
C ARG A 67 6.05 11.13 13.39
N LEU A 68 4.95 11.58 12.80
CA LEU A 68 4.79 11.62 11.35
C LEU A 68 5.76 12.59 10.68
N ARG A 69 6.08 13.72 11.33
CA ARG A 69 7.14 14.63 10.88
C ARG A 69 8.51 13.95 10.90
N ALA A 70 8.84 13.25 11.99
CA ALA A 70 10.09 12.51 12.08
C ALA A 70 10.21 11.42 11.00
N GLU A 71 9.11 10.73 10.67
CA GLU A 71 9.08 9.77 9.56
C GLU A 71 9.31 10.46 8.20
N ALA A 72 8.66 11.61 7.94
CA ALA A 72 8.87 12.40 6.74
C ALA A 72 10.32 12.89 6.61
N ASP A 73 10.95 13.29 7.71
CA ASP A 73 12.36 13.70 7.74
C ASP A 73 13.31 12.54 7.37
N VAL A 74 12.98 11.31 7.77
CA VAL A 74 13.76 10.12 7.35
C VAL A 74 13.63 9.91 5.85
N LEU A 75 12.43 10.01 5.29
CA LEU A 75 12.22 9.86 3.84
C LEU A 75 12.93 10.96 3.04
N ASN A 76 12.92 12.20 3.51
CA ASN A 76 13.59 13.33 2.85
C ASN A 76 15.11 13.14 2.72
N ARG A 77 15.75 12.42 3.65
CA ARG A 77 17.19 12.10 3.53
C ARG A 77 17.49 11.27 2.28
N HIS A 78 16.55 10.42 1.85
CA HIS A 78 16.67 9.61 0.64
C HIS A 78 16.33 10.37 -0.65
N LEU A 79 15.87 11.62 -0.55
CA LEU A 79 15.55 12.50 -1.69
C LEU A 79 16.64 13.56 -1.94
N GLY A 80 17.54 13.78 -0.98
CA GLY A 80 18.61 14.80 -1.03
C GLY A 80 19.99 14.29 -1.49
N ASP A 81 20.15 12.97 -1.66
CA ASP A 81 21.31 12.30 -2.25
C ASP A 81 21.06 11.98 -3.74
#